data_AF-A0AAN8DV11-F1
#
_entry.id   AF-A0AAN8DV11-F1
#
_cell.length_a   1.000
_cell.length_b   1.000
_cell.length_c   1.000
_cell.angle_alpha   90.00
_cell.angle_beta   90.00
_cell.angle_gamma   90.00
#
_symmetry.space_group_name_H-M   'P 1'
#
loop_
_entity.id
_entity.type
_entity.pdbx_description
1 polymer ?
#
loop_
_entity_poly.entity_id
_entity_poly.type
_entity_poly.pdbx_seq_one_letter_code
_entity_poly.pdbx_strand_id
1 'polypeptide(L)'
;MQKTFAYRRQEIVQDAPVVAELLNKWPALFTVSEINAEFMRITTLPLQAKFLAELDRYSPNLLKVFHNRGGDAGRKIRLLVAPTARSEDIELKRDSVLKSLCAYLKEDSNSLIKE
;
A
#
# COMPACT_ATOMS: atom_id res chain seq x y z
N MET A 1 -0.23 -23.73 2.70
CA MET A 1 0.53 -22.86 3.64
C MET A 1 0.05 -22.91 5.09
N GLN A 2 -1.18 -23.36 5.38
CA GLN A 2 -1.73 -23.31 6.75
C GLN A 2 -0.95 -24.18 7.77
N LYS A 3 -0.49 -25.38 7.36
CA LYS A 3 0.30 -26.30 8.21
C LYS A 3 1.69 -25.75 8.59
N THR A 4 2.21 -24.75 7.89
CA THR A 4 3.52 -24.14 8.13
C THR A 4 3.43 -22.76 8.78
N PHE A 5 2.23 -22.31 9.17
CA PHE A 5 2.03 -20.98 9.77
C PHE A 5 2.82 -20.79 11.07
N ALA A 6 2.74 -21.73 12.01
CA ALA A 6 3.42 -21.61 13.30
C ALA A 6 4.95 -21.54 13.14
N TYR A 7 5.53 -22.42 12.33
CA TYR A 7 6.97 -22.43 12.05
C TYR A 7 7.43 -21.13 11.37
N ARG A 8 6.69 -20.64 10.36
CA ARG A 8 6.99 -19.37 9.69
C ARG A 8 6.93 -18.20 10.64
N ARG A 9 5.88 -18.10 11.47
CA ARG A 9 5.75 -17.01 12.43
C ARG A 9 6.88 -17.06 13.46
N GLN A 10 7.27 -18.25 13.90
CA GLN A 10 8.41 -18.40 14.80
C GLN A 10 9.68 -17.86 14.15
N GLU A 11 10.01 -18.30 12.94
CA GLU A 11 11.18 -17.83 12.18
C GLU A 11 11.13 -16.31 11.93
N ILE A 12 10.01 -15.79 11.41
CA ILE A 12 9.88 -14.36 11.06
C ILE A 12 9.97 -13.46 12.30
N VAL A 13 9.33 -13.86 13.41
CA VAL A 13 9.25 -13.01 14.60
C VAL A 13 10.47 -13.16 15.50
N GLN A 14 11.07 -14.36 15.58
CA GLN A 14 12.25 -14.60 16.42
C GLN A 14 13.55 -14.29 15.69
N ASP A 15 13.70 -14.79 14.46
CA ASP A 15 14.96 -14.69 13.73
C ASP A 15 15.05 -13.39 12.93
N ALA A 16 13.93 -12.70 12.71
CA ALA A 16 13.81 -11.44 11.97
C ALA A 16 14.68 -11.43 10.69
N PRO A 17 14.57 -12.45 9.81
CA PRO A 17 15.45 -12.59 8.67
C PRO A 17 15.25 -11.44 7.68
N VAL A 18 16.27 -11.15 6.89
CA VAL A 18 16.17 -10.16 5.82
C VAL A 18 15.14 -10.61 4.77
N VAL A 19 14.47 -9.65 4.13
CA VAL A 19 13.38 -9.92 3.17
C VAL A 19 13.81 -10.87 2.05
N ALA A 20 15.07 -10.80 1.61
CA ALA A 20 15.62 -11.69 0.58
C ALA A 20 15.62 -13.17 1.02
N GLU A 21 15.94 -13.47 2.27
CA GLU A 21 15.91 -14.83 2.82
C GLU A 21 14.47 -15.34 2.97
N LEU A 22 13.57 -14.45 3.39
CA LEU A 22 12.15 -14.75 3.49
C LEU A 22 11.55 -15.09 2.12
N LEU A 23 11.91 -14.32 1.08
CA LEU A 23 11.54 -14.58 -0.32
C LEU A 23 12.03 -15.96 -0.79
N ASN A 24 13.27 -16.31 -0.51
CA ASN A 24 13.84 -17.59 -0.93
C ASN A 24 13.18 -18.79 -0.25
N LYS A 25 12.92 -18.70 1.06
CA LYS A 25 12.32 -19.80 1.84
C LYS A 25 10.81 -19.90 1.64
N TRP A 26 10.13 -18.77 1.52
CA TRP A 26 8.68 -18.68 1.50
C TRP A 26 8.18 -17.80 0.36
N PRO A 27 8.50 -18.11 -0.91
CA PRO A 27 8.15 -17.26 -2.05
C PRO A 27 6.63 -17.05 -2.17
N ALA A 28 5.85 -18.07 -1.79
CA ALA A 28 4.40 -17.98 -1.81
C ALA A 28 3.84 -16.92 -0.83
N LEU A 29 4.57 -16.51 0.22
CA LEU A 29 4.17 -15.39 1.10
C LEU A 29 4.08 -14.05 0.37
N PHE A 30 4.68 -13.94 -0.82
CA PHE A 30 4.68 -12.72 -1.61
C PHE A 30 3.61 -12.73 -2.70
N THR A 31 2.71 -13.73 -2.68
CA THR A 31 1.49 -13.72 -3.48
C THR A 31 0.40 -12.92 -2.78
N VAL A 32 -0.42 -12.20 -3.53
CA VAL A 32 -1.50 -11.36 -2.98
C VAL A 32 -2.44 -12.19 -2.08
N SER A 33 -2.79 -13.42 -2.48
CA SER A 33 -3.68 -14.30 -1.72
C SER A 33 -3.08 -14.71 -0.37
N GLU A 34 -1.81 -15.10 -0.33
CA GLU A 34 -1.15 -15.50 0.91
C GLU A 34 -0.89 -14.31 1.83
N ILE A 35 -0.53 -13.13 1.31
CA ILE A 35 -0.41 -11.91 2.12
C ILE A 35 -1.74 -11.61 2.82
N ASN A 36 -2.85 -11.65 2.08
CA ASN A 36 -4.19 -11.45 2.65
C ASN A 36 -4.52 -12.52 3.70
N ALA A 37 -4.22 -13.79 3.44
CA ALA A 37 -4.49 -14.88 4.36
C ALA A 37 -3.67 -14.79 5.66
N GLU A 38 -2.38 -14.44 5.56
CA GLU A 38 -1.52 -14.24 6.72
C GLU A 38 -1.94 -13.04 7.56
N PHE A 39 -2.21 -11.91 6.91
CA PHE A 39 -2.70 -10.73 7.60
C PHE A 39 -4.02 -11.01 8.33
N MET A 40 -4.96 -11.71 7.69
CA MET A 40 -6.21 -12.14 8.31
C MET A 40 -5.97 -13.08 9.50
N ARG A 41 -5.06 -14.05 9.39
CA ARG A 41 -4.75 -14.97 10.51
C ARG A 41 -4.17 -14.24 11.72
N ILE A 42 -3.36 -13.20 11.51
CA ILE A 42 -2.69 -12.46 12.57
C ILE A 42 -3.61 -11.40 13.19
N THR A 43 -4.30 -10.63 12.36
CA THR A 43 -5.05 -9.43 12.80
C THR A 43 -6.55 -9.67 12.90
N THR A 44 -7.06 -10.77 12.36
CA THR A 44 -8.50 -11.06 12.18
C THR A 44 -9.24 -10.04 11.29
N LEU A 45 -8.50 -9.26 10.49
CA LEU A 45 -9.05 -8.25 9.59
C LEU A 45 -8.75 -8.58 8.11
N PRO A 46 -9.68 -8.30 7.19
CA PRO A 46 -9.43 -8.43 5.76
C PRO A 46 -8.52 -7.29 5.28
N LEU A 47 -7.27 -7.59 4.93
CA LEU A 47 -6.25 -6.59 4.59
C LEU A 47 -6.72 -5.61 3.52
N GLN A 48 -7.05 -6.10 2.31
CA GLN A 48 -7.42 -5.24 1.18
C GLN A 48 -8.64 -4.37 1.50
N ALA A 49 -9.72 -4.97 1.99
CA ALA A 49 -10.94 -4.23 2.32
C ALA A 49 -10.69 -3.18 3.40
N LYS A 50 -9.94 -3.52 4.46
CA LYS A 50 -9.58 -2.60 5.53
C LYS A 50 -8.69 -1.47 5.04
N PHE A 51 -7.68 -1.79 4.23
CA PHE A 51 -6.76 -0.81 3.65
C PHE A 51 -7.52 0.20 2.78
N LEU A 52 -8.35 -0.27 1.84
CA LEU A 52 -9.11 0.59 0.94
C LEU A 52 -10.11 1.45 1.71
N ALA A 53 -10.79 0.90 2.73
CA ALA A 53 -11.71 1.66 3.56
C ALA A 53 -11.01 2.78 4.35
N GLU A 54 -9.83 2.52 4.92
CA GLU A 54 -9.06 3.57 5.61
C GLU A 54 -8.46 4.58 4.62
N LEU A 55 -8.01 4.13 3.43
CA LEU A 55 -7.55 5.03 2.37
C LEU A 55 -8.65 6.01 1.98
N ASP A 56 -9.88 5.54 1.76
CA ASP A 56 -11.02 6.39 1.44
C ASP A 56 -11.34 7.36 2.58
N ARG A 57 -11.33 6.86 3.83
CA ARG A 57 -11.58 7.67 5.03
C ARG A 57 -10.60 8.83 5.17
N TYR A 58 -9.31 8.61 4.89
CA TYR A 58 -8.27 9.62 5.04
C TYR A 58 -8.01 10.46 3.79
N SER A 59 -8.50 10.04 2.62
CA SER A 59 -8.32 10.73 1.34
C SER A 59 -8.65 12.22 1.38
N PRO A 60 -9.78 12.69 1.97
CA PRO A 60 -10.08 14.11 2.05
C PRO A 60 -9.02 14.93 2.81
N ASN A 61 -8.41 14.36 3.84
CA ASN A 61 -7.37 15.04 4.62
C ASN A 61 -6.02 15.01 3.88
N LEU A 62 -5.70 13.89 3.22
CA LEU A 62 -4.52 13.80 2.36
C LEU A 62 -4.57 14.82 1.23
N LEU A 63 -5.72 14.99 0.57
CA LEU A 63 -5.89 15.99 -0.48
C LEU A 63 -5.64 17.43 0.01
N LYS A 64 -6.03 17.77 1.25
CA LYS A 64 -5.70 19.08 1.86
C LYS A 64 -4.19 19.24 2.07
N VAL A 65 -3.52 18.20 2.57
CA VAL A 65 -2.07 18.20 2.76
C VAL A 65 -1.33 18.37 1.42
N PHE A 66 -1.80 17.67 0.40
CA PHE A 66 -1.30 17.73 -0.97
C PHE A 66 -1.46 19.12 -1.59
N HIS A 67 -2.62 19.76 -1.40
CA HIS A 67 -2.88 21.10 -1.90
C HIS A 67 -1.89 22.14 -1.37
N ASN A 68 -1.50 22.01 -0.10
CA ASN A 68 -0.56 22.91 0.56
C ASN A 68 0.91 22.66 0.17
N ARG A 69 1.20 21.62 -0.62
CA ARG A 69 2.57 21.32 -1.07
C ARG A 69 2.97 22.27 -2.20
N GLY A 70 4.06 23.02 -1.98
CA GLY A 70 4.72 23.85 -2.98
C GLY A 70 5.79 23.12 -3.80
N GLY A 71 6.47 23.87 -4.66
CA GLY A 71 7.60 23.38 -5.46
C GLY A 71 7.23 22.30 -6.48
N ASP A 72 8.24 21.53 -6.90
CA ASP A 72 8.08 20.53 -7.97
C ASP A 72 7.21 19.35 -7.53
N ALA A 73 7.32 18.91 -6.28
CA ALA A 73 6.42 17.90 -5.71
C ALA A 73 4.96 18.38 -5.76
N GLY A 74 4.69 19.63 -5.39
CA GLY A 74 3.35 20.22 -5.48
C GLY A 74 2.81 20.30 -6.91
N ARG A 75 3.66 20.64 -7.88
CA ARG A 75 3.31 20.64 -9.31
C ARG A 75 2.94 19.22 -9.78
N LYS A 76 3.74 18.22 -9.45
CA LYS A 76 3.49 16.81 -9.78
C LYS A 76 2.17 16.33 -9.17
N ILE A 77 1.93 16.61 -7.90
CA ILE A 77 0.69 16.23 -7.21
C ILE A 77 -0.55 16.86 -7.86
N ARG A 78 -0.49 18.15 -8.23
CA ARG A 78 -1.63 18.80 -8.93
C ARG A 78 -1.98 18.10 -10.25
N LEU A 79 -0.98 17.65 -11.01
CA LEU A 79 -1.20 16.90 -12.25
C LEU A 79 -1.84 15.53 -11.98
N LEU A 80 -1.44 14.86 -10.91
CA LEU A 80 -1.99 13.54 -10.53
C LEU A 80 -3.44 13.61 -10.04
N VAL A 81 -3.83 14.69 -9.37
CA VAL A 81 -5.19 14.87 -8.81
C VAL A 81 -6.16 15.54 -9.80
N ALA A 82 -5.67 16.27 -10.81
CA ALA A 82 -6.54 16.96 -11.78
C ALA A 82 -7.60 16.05 -12.45
N PRO A 83 -7.30 14.80 -12.86
CA PRO A 83 -8.28 13.92 -13.49
C PRO A 83 -9.40 13.45 -12.55
N THR A 84 -9.18 13.49 -11.23
CA THR A 84 -10.12 12.94 -10.25
C THR A 84 -11.12 13.95 -9.72
N ALA A 85 -10.93 15.25 -9.98
CA ALA A 85 -11.76 16.33 -9.45
C ALA A 85 -13.26 16.24 -9.84
N ARG A 86 -13.58 15.58 -10.95
CA ARG A 86 -14.95 15.39 -11.44
C ARG A 86 -15.33 13.93 -11.68
N SER A 87 -14.45 12.99 -11.34
CA SER A 87 -14.71 11.56 -11.54
C SER A 87 -15.50 11.00 -10.37
N GLU A 88 -16.42 10.07 -10.63
CA GLU A 88 -17.08 9.25 -9.60
C GLU A 88 -16.35 7.91 -9.38
N ASP A 89 -15.38 7.58 -10.24
CA ASP A 89 -14.59 6.36 -10.14
C ASP A 89 -13.72 6.37 -8.87
N ILE A 90 -14.02 5.45 -7.96
CA ILE A 90 -13.32 5.31 -6.68
C ILE A 90 -11.91 4.75 -6.86
N GLU A 91 -11.70 3.86 -7.83
CA GLU A 91 -10.37 3.27 -8.06
C GLU A 91 -9.44 4.32 -8.65
N LEU A 92 -9.93 5.15 -9.58
CA LEU A 92 -9.17 6.29 -10.09
C LEU A 92 -8.79 7.28 -8.97
N LYS A 93 -9.70 7.53 -8.02
CA LYS A 93 -9.42 8.39 -6.86
C LYS A 93 -8.35 7.79 -5.95
N ARG A 94 -8.47 6.52 -5.61
CA ARG A 94 -7.51 5.80 -4.76
C ARG A 94 -6.12 5.78 -5.39
N ASP A 95 -6.04 5.46 -6.67
CA ASP A 95 -4.79 5.47 -7.44
C ASP A 95 -4.13 6.86 -7.43
N SER A 96 -4.91 7.91 -7.69
CA SER A 96 -4.42 9.30 -7.65
C SER A 96 -3.90 9.70 -6.27
N VAL A 97 -4.59 9.31 -5.19
CA VAL A 97 -4.15 9.58 -3.82
C VAL A 97 -2.83 8.86 -3.50
N LEU A 98 -2.70 7.58 -3.87
CA LEU A 98 -1.48 6.80 -3.63
C LEU A 98 -0.28 7.36 -4.42
N LYS A 99 -0.46 7.67 -5.70
CA LYS A 99 0.58 8.30 -6.53
C LYS A 99 0.99 9.68 -5.99
N SER A 100 0.01 10.45 -5.50
CA SER A 100 0.25 11.76 -4.89
C SER A 100 1.01 11.64 -3.57
N LEU A 101 0.74 10.60 -2.77
CA LEU A 101 1.48 10.30 -1.55
C LEU A 101 2.95 9.99 -1.85
N CYS A 102 3.23 9.15 -2.86
CA CYS A 102 4.60 8.87 -3.30
C CYS A 102 5.33 10.17 -3.69
N ALA A 103 4.68 11.00 -4.52
CA ALA A 103 5.24 12.29 -4.92
C ALA A 103 5.47 13.25 -3.73
N TYR A 104 4.60 13.22 -2.73
CA TYR A 104 4.73 14.02 -1.51
C TYR A 104 5.97 13.61 -0.70
N LEU A 105 6.17 12.30 -0.53
CA LEU A 105 7.31 11.69 0.16
C LEU A 105 8.62 11.73 -0.64
N LYS A 106 8.57 12.21 -1.89
CA LYS A 106 9.69 12.20 -2.86
C LYS A 106 10.15 10.79 -3.23
N GLU A 107 9.24 9.83 -3.19
CA GLU A 107 9.44 8.46 -3.61
C GLU A 107 9.09 8.31 -5.10
N ASP A 108 9.76 7.39 -5.79
CA ASP A 108 9.40 7.04 -7.16
C ASP A 108 8.18 6.12 -7.14
N SER A 109 7.05 6.64 -7.64
CA SER A 109 5.81 5.86 -7.77
C SER A 109 6.00 4.60 -8.60
N ASN A 110 6.91 4.60 -9.59
CA ASN A 110 7.17 3.45 -10.45
C ASN A 110 7.96 2.34 -9.72
N SER A 111 8.64 2.70 -8.63
CA SER A 111 9.32 1.71 -7.77
C SER A 111 8.35 0.99 -6.83
N LEU A 112 7.20 1.60 -6.52
CA LEU A 112 6.22 1.12 -5.55
C LEU A 112 4.98 0.51 -6.20
N ILE A 113 4.53 1.08 -7.33
CA ILE A 113 3.34 0.64 -8.07
C ILE A 113 3.84 0.06 -9.40
N LYS A 114 3.79 -1.26 -9.52
CA LYS A 114 4.07 -1.98 -10.76
C LYS A 114 2.75 -2.25 -11.48
N GLU A 115 2.68 -1.94 -12.77
CA GLU A 115 1.56 -2.31 -13.65
C GLU A 115 1.44 -3.83 -13.82
#